data_AF-A0A7J4KFT4-F1
#
_entry.id   AF-A0A7J4KFT4-F1
#
_cell.length_a   1.000
_cell.length_b   1.000
_cell.length_c   1.000
_cell.angle_alpha   90.00
_cell.angle_beta   90.00
_cell.angle_gamma   90.00
#
_symmetry.space_group_name_H-M   'P 1'
#
loop_
_entity.id
_entity.type
_entity.pdbx_description
1 polymer ?
#
loop_
_entity_poly.entity_id
_entity_poly.type
_entity_poly.pdbx_seq_one_letter_code
_entity_poly.pdbx_strand_id
1 'polypeptide(L)'
;MAINENAPVVARMTREVHAPAERVWDLITGINRWPSWNPAISEAHQRGPLVKGARFRWKAGPGTIVPTLESVDPPGSIAWSGKTMGIRAMHAWTCEAQREIARL
;
A
#
# COMPACT_ATOMS: atom_id res chain seq x y z
N MET A 1 3.33 -9.63 7.28
CA MET A 1 3.11 -8.90 8.55
C MET A 1 1.66 -9.13 8.99
N ALA A 2 1.41 -9.45 10.26
CA ALA A 2 0.05 -9.63 10.78
C ALA A 2 -0.57 -8.28 11.16
N ILE A 3 -1.88 -8.11 10.91
CA ILE A 3 -2.65 -6.94 11.35
C ILE A 3 -2.80 -7.03 12.88
N ASN A 4 -2.76 -5.90 13.58
CA ASN A 4 -3.10 -5.86 15.00
C ASN A 4 -4.63 -5.92 15.16
N GLU A 5 -5.16 -7.11 15.42
CA GLU A 5 -6.59 -7.37 15.62
C GLU A 5 -7.18 -6.63 16.83
N ASN A 6 -6.34 -6.16 17.77
CA ASN A 6 -6.77 -5.39 18.94
C ASN A 6 -6.85 -3.87 18.66
N ALA A 7 -6.61 -3.42 17.43
CA ALA A 7 -6.77 -2.02 17.09
C ALA A 7 -8.26 -1.61 17.18
N PRO A 8 -8.58 -0.40 17.65
CA PRO A 8 -9.98 0.06 17.73
C PRO A 8 -10.73 0.02 16.39
N VAL A 9 -9.99 0.05 15.27
CA VAL A 9 -10.52 -0.08 13.92
C VAL A 9 -9.59 -1.00 13.12
N VAL A 10 -10.17 -2.03 12.49
CA VAL A 10 -9.50 -2.96 11.59
C VAL A 10 -10.29 -3.06 10.29
N ALA A 11 -9.61 -2.99 9.16
CA ALA A 11 -10.19 -3.20 7.84
C ALA A 11 -9.33 -4.16 7.02
N ARG A 12 -9.97 -5.13 6.36
CA ARG A 12 -9.32 -6.10 5.48
C ARG A 12 -10.10 -6.20 4.17
N MET A 13 -9.37 -6.19 3.05
CA MET A 13 -9.95 -6.40 1.72
C MET A 13 -9.01 -7.27 0.89
N THR A 14 -9.60 -8.24 0.18
CA THR A 14 -8.92 -9.06 -0.83
C THR A 14 -9.60 -8.85 -2.17
N ARG A 15 -8.79 -8.84 -3.24
CA ARG A 15 -9.25 -8.75 -4.63
C ARG A 15 -8.39 -9.66 -5.50
N GLU A 16 -9.03 -10.39 -6.40
CA GLU A 16 -8.36 -11.10 -7.48
C GLU A 16 -8.13 -10.13 -8.64
N VAL A 17 -6.94 -10.16 -9.22
CA VAL A 17 -6.55 -9.32 -10.35
C VAL A 17 -5.95 -10.21 -11.41
N HIS A 18 -6.55 -10.20 -12.61
CA HIS A 18 -6.07 -10.97 -13.76
C HIS A 18 -4.88 -10.27 -14.44
N ALA A 19 -3.76 -10.18 -13.73
CA ALA A 19 -2.50 -9.61 -14.21
C ALA A 19 -1.30 -10.28 -13.53
N PRO A 20 -0.10 -10.24 -14.14
CA PRO A 20 1.12 -10.69 -13.48
C PRO A 20 1.35 -9.95 -12.16
N ALA A 21 1.77 -10.69 -11.12
CA ALA A 21 2.02 -10.12 -9.78
C ALA A 21 3.00 -8.94 -9.82
N GLU A 22 4.03 -9.01 -10.66
CA GLU A 22 5.00 -7.92 -10.86
C GLU A 22 4.35 -6.64 -11.39
N ARG A 23 3.39 -6.74 -12.31
CA ARG A 23 2.67 -5.57 -12.85
C ARG A 23 1.78 -4.94 -11.79
N VAL A 24 1.13 -5.75 -10.96
CA VAL A 24 0.34 -5.25 -9.82
C VAL A 24 1.28 -4.60 -8.81
N TRP A 25 2.41 -5.23 -8.52
CA TRP A 25 3.44 -4.72 -7.63
C TRP A 25 3.96 -3.34 -8.07
N ASP A 26 4.31 -3.19 -9.35
CA ASP A 26 4.77 -1.92 -9.93
C ASP A 26 3.70 -0.82 -9.85
N LEU A 27 2.42 -1.19 -10.04
CA LEU A 27 1.29 -0.26 -9.93
C LEU A 27 1.16 0.26 -8.49
N ILE A 28 1.21 -0.65 -7.50
CA ILE A 28 1.00 -0.30 -6.10
C ILE A 28 2.24 0.36 -5.48
N THR A 29 3.46 0.00 -5.89
CA THR A 29 4.70 0.64 -5.42
C THR A 29 5.08 1.88 -6.22
N GLY A 30 4.46 2.11 -7.38
CA GLY A 30 4.56 3.34 -8.14
C GLY A 30 3.84 4.52 -7.48
N ILE A 31 4.26 4.91 -6.26
CA ILE A 31 3.58 5.91 -5.41
C ILE A 31 3.30 7.21 -6.15
N ASN A 32 4.28 7.74 -6.89
CA ASN A 32 4.12 8.99 -7.67
C ASN A 32 3.04 8.90 -8.76
N ARG A 33 2.66 7.69 -9.17
CA ARG A 33 1.65 7.42 -10.20
C ARG A 33 0.28 7.09 -9.60
N TRP A 34 0.11 7.03 -8.28
CA TRP A 34 -1.17 6.72 -7.66
C TRP A 34 -2.35 7.59 -8.13
N PRO A 35 -2.21 8.92 -8.35
CA PRO A 35 -3.30 9.74 -8.87
C PRO A 35 -3.84 9.29 -10.23
N SER A 36 -3.06 8.55 -11.03
CA SER A 36 -3.51 8.11 -12.36
C SER A 36 -4.53 6.97 -12.33
N TRP A 37 -4.65 6.26 -11.20
CA TRP A 37 -5.53 5.08 -11.10
C TRP A 37 -6.38 5.05 -9.83
N ASN A 38 -5.98 5.76 -8.77
CA ASN A 38 -6.74 5.84 -7.52
C ASN A 38 -7.39 7.24 -7.40
N PRO A 39 -8.69 7.38 -7.73
CA PRO A 39 -9.36 8.67 -7.75
C PRO A 39 -9.50 9.33 -6.36
N ALA A 40 -9.28 8.56 -5.28
CA ALA A 40 -9.27 9.12 -3.92
C ALA A 40 -7.97 9.89 -3.61
N ILE A 41 -6.92 9.72 -4.42
CA ILE A 41 -5.61 10.35 -4.24
C ILE A 41 -5.44 11.46 -5.28
N SER A 42 -5.33 12.70 -4.82
CA SER A 42 -5.14 13.86 -5.70
C SER A 42 -3.68 14.14 -6.01
N GLU A 43 -2.77 13.86 -5.06
CA GLU A 43 -1.34 14.11 -5.18
C GLU A 43 -0.58 13.00 -4.46
N ALA A 44 0.57 12.59 -5.00
CA ALA A 44 1.47 11.63 -4.37
C ALA A 44 2.93 11.93 -4.73
N HIS A 45 3.80 11.89 -3.71
CA HIS A 45 5.21 12.22 -3.82
C HIS A 45 6.05 11.28 -2.96
N GLN A 46 6.90 10.51 -3.62
CA GLN A 46 7.93 9.66 -3.06
C GLN A 46 9.25 10.02 -3.72
N ARG A 47 10.31 10.10 -2.90
CA ARG A 47 11.67 10.42 -3.34
C ARG A 47 12.62 9.30 -2.92
N GLY A 48 13.57 9.00 -3.79
CA GLY A 48 14.60 8.01 -3.52
C GLY A 48 14.08 6.57 -3.58
N PRO A 49 14.83 5.60 -3.03
CA PRO A 49 14.42 4.20 -3.06
C PRO A 49 13.29 3.90 -2.05
N LEU A 50 12.46 2.90 -2.36
CA LEU A 50 11.47 2.35 -1.45
C LEU A 50 12.14 1.38 -0.49
N VAL A 51 12.61 1.89 0.65
CA VAL A 51 13.25 1.10 1.71
C VAL A 51 12.61 1.42 3.06
N LYS A 52 12.76 0.51 4.02
CA LYS A 52 12.32 0.74 5.40
C LYS A 52 12.86 2.06 5.94
N GLY A 53 12.00 2.83 6.60
CA GLY A 53 12.29 4.16 7.13
C GLY A 53 12.09 5.30 6.12
N ALA A 54 11.98 5.02 4.82
CA ALA A 54 11.69 6.06 3.84
C ALA A 54 10.29 6.66 4.07
N ARG A 55 10.18 7.96 3.88
CA ARG A 55 8.92 8.71 4.00
C ARG A 55 8.41 9.09 2.63
N PHE A 56 7.11 9.08 2.47
CA PHE A 56 6.45 9.62 1.28
C PHE A 56 5.26 10.48 1.71
N ARG A 57 4.65 11.18 0.77
CA ARG A 57 3.50 12.04 0.99
C ARG A 57 2.42 11.69 -0.02
N TRP A 58 1.17 11.69 0.41
CA TRP A 58 0.02 11.68 -0.48
C TRP A 58 -1.10 12.55 0.09
N LYS A 59 -2.08 12.88 -0.76
CA LYS A 59 -3.25 13.67 -0.38
C LYS A 59 -4.54 12.91 -0.72
N ALA A 60 -5.34 12.66 0.30
CA ALA A 60 -6.65 12.02 0.19
C ALA A 60 -7.71 12.98 0.73
N GLY A 61 -8.63 13.40 -0.15
CA GLY A 61 -9.56 14.50 0.16
C GLY A 61 -8.81 15.78 0.59
N PRO A 62 -9.25 16.48 1.67
CA PRO A 62 -8.56 17.68 2.15
C PRO A 62 -7.27 17.37 2.93
N GLY A 63 -7.01 16.10 3.28
CA GLY A 63 -5.93 15.71 4.19
C GLY A 63 -4.63 15.36 3.47
N THR A 64 -3.52 15.91 3.97
CA THR A 64 -2.16 15.46 3.61
C THR A 64 -1.68 14.44 4.64
N ILE A 65 -1.14 13.32 4.18
CA ILE A 65 -0.61 12.26 5.04
C ILE A 65 0.84 12.01 4.63
N VAL A 66 1.73 11.86 5.63
CA VAL A 66 3.16 11.65 5.44
C VAL A 66 3.60 10.39 6.18
N PRO A 67 3.31 9.20 5.64
CA PRO A 67 3.66 7.94 6.28
C PRO A 67 5.15 7.58 6.16
N THR A 68 5.56 6.58 6.93
CA THR A 68 6.90 5.97 6.93
C THR A 68 6.79 4.51 6.53
N LEU A 69 7.59 4.06 5.57
CA LEU A 69 7.67 2.65 5.18
C LEU A 69 8.24 1.82 6.32
N GLU A 70 7.51 0.78 6.72
CA GLU A 70 7.91 -0.15 7.78
C GLU A 70 8.54 -1.42 7.23
N SER A 71 8.09 -1.85 6.05
CA SER A 71 8.64 -2.98 5.31
C SER A 71 8.37 -2.85 3.82
N VAL A 72 9.32 -3.30 2.99
CA VAL A 72 9.18 -3.45 1.54
C VAL A 72 9.86 -4.77 1.18
N ASP A 73 9.09 -5.72 0.68
CA ASP A 73 9.52 -7.06 0.30
C ASP A 73 8.98 -7.38 -1.09
N PRO A 74 9.67 -6.99 -2.17
CA PRO A 74 9.20 -7.18 -3.54
C PRO A 74 9.19 -8.66 -3.97
N PRO A 75 8.20 -9.11 -4.75
CA PRO A 75 6.95 -8.45 -5.13
C PRO A 75 5.80 -8.76 -4.13
N GLY A 76 6.13 -9.21 -2.92
CA GLY A 76 5.19 -9.83 -1.99
C GLY A 76 4.44 -8.86 -1.08
N SER A 77 5.11 -7.91 -0.43
CA SER A 77 4.42 -7.02 0.52
C SER A 77 5.09 -5.67 0.77
N ILE A 78 4.27 -4.65 1.00
CA ILE A 78 4.70 -3.32 1.41
C ILE A 78 3.80 -2.82 2.54
N ALA A 79 4.40 -2.25 3.58
CA ALA A 79 3.67 -1.71 4.72
C ALA A 79 4.21 -0.35 5.14
N TRP A 80 3.33 0.51 5.65
CA TRP A 80 3.67 1.82 6.16
C TRP A 80 2.80 2.22 7.33
N SER A 81 3.38 3.04 8.22
CA SER A 81 2.68 3.64 9.34
C SER A 81 2.50 5.14 9.11
N GLY A 82 1.38 5.69 9.57
CA GLY A 82 1.09 7.11 9.54
C GLY A 82 0.60 7.60 10.89
N LYS A 83 0.89 8.87 11.20
CA LYS A 83 0.32 9.56 12.35
C LYS A 83 -0.27 10.90 11.91
N THR A 84 -1.56 11.10 12.17
CA THR A 84 -2.26 12.35 11.88
C THR A 84 -3.24 12.64 13.01
N MET A 85 -3.22 13.85 13.58
CA MET A 85 -4.20 14.31 14.58
C MET A 85 -4.47 13.29 15.73
N GLY A 86 -3.40 12.72 16.31
CA GLY A 86 -3.51 11.73 17.39
C GLY A 86 -3.83 10.30 16.95
N ILE A 87 -4.27 10.10 15.71
CA ILE A 87 -4.52 8.79 15.11
C ILE A 87 -3.20 8.20 14.64
N ARG A 88 -2.94 6.94 14.99
CA ARG A 88 -1.89 6.11 14.41
C ARG A 88 -2.56 5.03 13.56
N ALA A 89 -2.14 4.91 12.32
CA ALA A 89 -2.63 3.89 11.39
C ALA A 89 -1.45 3.09 10.83
N MET A 90 -1.68 1.81 10.60
CA MET A 90 -0.80 0.93 9.84
C MET A 90 -1.57 0.47 8.60
N HIS A 91 -0.92 0.52 7.44
CA HIS A 91 -1.46 0.02 6.20
C HIS A 91 -0.49 -0.99 5.61
N ALA A 92 -1.01 -2.10 5.09
CA ALA A 92 -0.21 -3.10 4.41
C ALA A 92 -0.93 -3.56 3.13
N TRP A 93 -0.14 -3.76 2.09
CA TRP A 93 -0.54 -4.49 0.89
C TRP A 93 0.31 -5.76 0.78
N THR A 94 -0.37 -6.85 0.43
CA THR A 94 0.25 -8.12 0.09
C THR A 94 -0.21 -8.49 -1.32
N CYS A 95 0.73 -8.88 -2.18
CA CYS A 95 0.46 -9.44 -3.49
C CYS A 95 0.95 -10.89 -3.47
N GLU A 96 0.05 -11.82 -3.79
CA GLU A 96 0.35 -13.25 -3.86
C GLU A 96 0.06 -13.71 -5.28
N ALA A 97 1.03 -14.36 -5.92
CA ALA A 97 0.82 -14.94 -7.22
C ALA A 97 -0.11 -16.16 -7.07
N GLN A 98 -1.31 -16.05 -7.61
CA GLN A 98 -2.22 -17.18 -7.74
C GLN A 98 -1.83 -17.96 -9.00
N ARG A 99 -1.46 -19.24 -8.85
CA ARG A 99 -1.42 -20.16 -9.99
C ARG A 99 -2.86 -20.55 -10.30
N GLU A 100 -3.27 -20.48 -11.56
CA GLU A 100 -4.55 -21.03 -11.97
C GLU A 100 -4.62 -22.50 -11.54
N ILE A 101 -5.61 -22.82 -10.69
CA ILE A 101 -5.98 -24.21 -10.44
C ILE A 101 -6.58 -24.68 -11.76
N ALA A 102 -5.94 -25.64 -12.43
CA ALA A 102 -6.51 -26.29 -13.60
C ALA A 102 -7.91 -26.81 -13.22
N ARG A 103 -8.96 -26.20 -13.78
CA ARG A 103 -10.32 -26.70 -13.64
C ARG A 103 -10.59 -27.62 -14.82
N LEU A 104 -10.84 -28.89 -14.52
CA LEU A 104 -11.37 -29.88 -15.47
C LEU A 104 -12.89 -29.70 -15.58
#